data_AF-A0A1G1C1X4-F1
#
_entry.id   AF-A0A1G1C1X4-F1
#
_cell.length_a   1.000
_cell.length_b   1.000
_cell.length_c   1.000
_cell.angle_alpha   90.00
_cell.angle_beta   90.00
_cell.angle_gamma   90.00
#
_symmetry.space_group_name_H-M   'P 1'
#
loop_
_entity.id
_entity.type
_entity.pdbx_description
1 polymer ?
#
loop_
_entity_poly.entity_id
_entity_poly.type
_entity_poly.pdbx_seq_one_letter_code
_entity_poly.pdbx_strand_id
1 'polypeptide(L)'
;MRVLEYGGGASTIWFAARVAEVVTLENNPVWARMLEKQVPANASVRYVKDMEVFDATMDGDLGKFHIVIIDCLANRIACAKKGLEFLREDGCIIWDDTNGPDWPAIQQLMEEYGFRSISFSGMTPQEVAGGRTTVFYRQDNSFGV
;
A
#
# COMPACT_ATOMS: atom_id res chain seq x y z
N MET A 1 8.78 -12.13 -3.74
CA MET A 1 8.32 -10.80 -3.32
C MET A 1 6.87 -10.91 -2.84
N ARG A 2 6.48 -10.16 -1.81
CA ARG A 2 5.14 -10.15 -1.20
C ARG A 2 4.69 -8.70 -1.03
N VAL A 3 3.41 -8.42 -1.31
CA VAL A 3 2.82 -7.08 -1.26
C VAL A 3 1.69 -7.06 -0.25
N LEU A 4 1.69 -6.06 0.64
CA LEU A 4 0.52 -5.68 1.44
C LEU A 4 -0.07 -4.40 0.86
N GLU A 5 -1.36 -4.37 0.64
CA GLU A 5 -2.05 -3.26 0.00
C GLU A 5 -3.19 -2.77 0.90
N TYR A 6 -3.21 -1.47 1.18
CA TYR A 6 -4.33 -0.79 1.80
C TYR A 6 -5.14 -0.12 0.69
N GLY A 7 -6.36 -0.61 0.45
CA GLY A 7 -7.22 -0.19 -0.66
C GLY A 7 -7.02 -1.07 -1.90
N GLY A 8 -8.03 -1.87 -2.24
CA GLY A 8 -7.92 -2.88 -3.29
C GLY A 8 -8.44 -2.41 -4.65
N GLY A 9 -7.88 -2.93 -5.74
CA GLY A 9 -8.37 -2.60 -7.07
C GLY A 9 -7.57 -3.23 -8.21
N ALA A 10 -7.34 -2.45 -9.26
CA ALA A 10 -6.59 -2.90 -10.43
C ALA A 10 -5.12 -3.22 -10.08
N SER A 11 -4.56 -2.49 -9.12
CA SER A 11 -3.23 -2.74 -8.54
C SER A 11 -3.12 -4.15 -7.97
N THR A 12 -4.13 -4.63 -7.24
CA THR A 12 -4.17 -5.98 -6.68
C THR A 12 -3.91 -7.04 -7.76
N ILE A 13 -4.65 -6.95 -8.88
CA ILE A 13 -4.53 -7.89 -10.01
C ILE A 13 -3.18 -7.72 -10.72
N TRP A 14 -2.73 -6.48 -10.90
CA TRP A 14 -1.47 -6.17 -11.57
C TRP A 14 -0.26 -6.74 -10.81
N PHE A 15 -0.24 -6.57 -9.48
CA PHE A 15 0.81 -7.11 -8.62
C PHE A 15 0.74 -8.62 -8.53
N ALA A 16 -0.46 -9.21 -8.43
CA ALA A 16 -0.62 -10.66 -8.33
C ALA A 16 0.00 -11.41 -9.53
N ALA A 17 0.04 -10.80 -10.72
CA ALA A 17 0.72 -11.37 -11.88
C ALA A 17 2.27 -11.33 -11.81
N ARG A 18 2.86 -10.64 -10.82
CA ARG A 18 4.30 -10.30 -10.75
C ARG A 18 4.99 -10.71 -9.46
N VAL A 19 4.22 -10.94 -8.39
CA VAL A 19 4.75 -11.26 -7.06
C VAL A 19 4.26 -12.62 -6.58
N ALA A 20 4.91 -13.15 -5.54
CA ALA A 20 4.55 -14.44 -4.99
C ALA A 20 3.25 -14.40 -4.17
N GLU A 21 2.92 -13.25 -3.57
CA GLU A 21 1.71 -13.07 -2.79
C GLU A 21 1.27 -11.60 -2.72
N VAL A 22 -0.05 -11.37 -2.78
CA VAL A 22 -0.67 -10.07 -2.48
C VAL A 22 -1.72 -10.25 -1.38
N VAL A 23 -1.65 -9.42 -0.34
CA VAL A 23 -2.69 -9.29 0.68
C VAL A 23 -3.26 -7.90 0.58
N THR A 24 -4.55 -7.80 0.30
CA THR A 24 -5.26 -6.52 0.15
C THR A 24 -6.25 -6.33 1.28
N LEU A 25 -6.14 -5.22 1.99
CA LEU A 25 -7.11 -4.76 3.00
C LEU A 25 -8.08 -3.78 2.34
N GLU A 26 -9.38 -4.02 2.50
CA GLU A 26 -10.42 -3.23 1.85
C GLU A 26 -11.56 -2.89 2.83
N ASN A 27 -11.92 -1.60 2.95
CA ASN A 27 -12.92 -1.13 3.91
C ASN A 27 -14.34 -1.04 3.35
N ASN A 28 -14.53 -1.20 2.04
CA ASN A 28 -15.83 -1.33 1.42
C ASN A 28 -16.21 -2.82 1.27
N PRO A 29 -17.22 -3.33 2.00
CA PRO A 29 -17.54 -4.76 2.00
C PRO A 29 -18.08 -5.26 0.67
N VAL A 30 -18.77 -4.41 -0.09
CA VAL A 30 -19.29 -4.75 -1.42
C VAL A 30 -18.15 -4.86 -2.41
N TRP A 31 -17.24 -3.89 -2.39
CA TRP A 31 -16.07 -3.88 -3.26
C TRP A 31 -15.12 -5.04 -2.95
N ALA A 32 -14.84 -5.30 -1.66
CA ALA A 32 -14.02 -6.44 -1.23
C ALA A 32 -14.53 -7.76 -1.83
N ARG A 33 -15.85 -8.01 -1.72
CA ARG A 33 -16.49 -9.22 -2.27
C ARG A 33 -16.45 -9.27 -3.80
N MET A 34 -16.50 -8.12 -4.47
CA MET A 34 -16.39 -8.06 -5.94
C MET A 34 -14.96 -8.33 -6.40
N LEU A 35 -13.97 -7.79 -5.69
CA LEU A 35 -12.55 -7.95 -6.00
C LEU A 35 -12.08 -9.37 -5.69
N GLU A 36 -12.52 -9.96 -4.57
CA GLU A 36 -12.19 -11.34 -4.16
C GLU A 36 -12.53 -12.36 -5.27
N LYS A 37 -13.57 -12.11 -6.07
CA LYS A 37 -13.96 -13.00 -7.18
C LYS A 37 -13.06 -12.88 -8.42
N GLN A 38 -12.23 -11.85 -8.49
CA GLN A 38 -11.41 -11.51 -9.66
C GLN A 38 -9.92 -11.82 -9.44
N VAL A 39 -9.49 -11.88 -8.17
CA VAL A 39 -8.08 -12.10 -7.84
C VAL A 39 -7.66 -13.56 -8.07
N PRO A 40 -6.42 -13.81 -8.55
CA PRO A 40 -5.87 -15.15 -8.68
C PRO A 40 -5.52 -15.76 -7.31
N ALA A 41 -5.17 -17.06 -7.30
CA ALA A 41 -4.93 -17.83 -6.08
C ALA A 41 -3.82 -17.29 -5.16
N ASN A 42 -2.87 -16.49 -5.68
CA ASN A 42 -1.80 -15.88 -4.91
C ASN A 42 -2.16 -14.49 -4.37
N ALA A 43 -3.41 -14.05 -4.51
CA ALA A 43 -3.90 -12.80 -3.96
C ALA A 43 -5.12 -13.06 -3.07
N SER A 44 -5.18 -12.36 -1.94
CA SER A 44 -6.30 -12.44 -0.99
C SER A 44 -6.82 -11.05 -0.69
N VAL A 45 -8.15 -10.92 -0.63
CA VAL A 45 -8.84 -9.66 -0.30
C VAL A 45 -9.51 -9.83 1.05
N ARG A 46 -9.16 -8.99 2.01
CA ARG A 46 -9.68 -9.00 3.37
C ARG A 46 -10.53 -7.77 3.58
N TYR A 47 -11.81 -7.98 3.87
CA TYR A 47 -12.67 -6.90 4.35
C TYR A 47 -12.23 -6.48 5.76
N VAL A 48 -11.75 -5.25 5.90
CA VAL A 48 -11.32 -4.66 7.17
C VAL A 48 -11.93 -3.27 7.27
N LYS A 49 -12.91 -3.12 8.16
CA LYS A 49 -13.61 -1.83 8.33
C LYS A 49 -12.67 -0.71 8.76
N ASP A 50 -11.84 -0.98 9.76
CA ASP A 50 -10.95 -0.01 10.41
C ASP A 50 -9.49 -0.42 10.14
N MET A 51 -9.00 -0.15 8.93
CA MET A 51 -7.68 -0.61 8.46
C MET A 51 -6.51 0.00 9.25
N GLU A 52 -6.69 1.18 9.82
CA GLU A 52 -5.71 1.89 10.63
C GLU A 52 -5.31 1.15 11.92
N VAL A 53 -6.16 0.24 12.39
CA VAL A 53 -5.95 -0.56 13.60
C VAL A 53 -5.87 -2.05 13.30
N PHE A 54 -5.74 -2.41 12.02
CA PHE A 54 -5.64 -3.81 11.59
C PHE A 54 -4.46 -4.51 12.26
N ASP A 55 -4.74 -5.58 13.02
CA ASP A 55 -3.75 -6.39 13.70
C ASP A 55 -3.73 -7.79 13.08
N ALA A 56 -2.61 -8.15 12.44
CA ALA A 56 -2.47 -9.46 11.82
C ALA A 56 -2.49 -10.61 12.83
N THR A 57 -2.23 -10.39 14.12
CA THR A 57 -2.32 -11.44 15.13
C THR A 57 -3.75 -11.99 15.29
N MET A 58 -4.76 -11.21 14.89
CA MET A 58 -6.16 -11.66 14.85
C MET A 58 -6.46 -12.60 13.68
N ASP A 59 -5.63 -12.58 12.62
CA ASP A 59 -5.86 -13.32 11.36
C ASP A 59 -4.69 -14.26 10.98
N GLY A 60 -3.88 -14.66 11.97
CA GLY A 60 -2.67 -15.44 11.76
C GLY A 60 -1.50 -14.57 11.28
N ASP A 61 -0.29 -14.88 11.75
CA ASP A 61 0.92 -14.14 11.43
C ASP A 61 1.12 -14.00 9.92
N LEU A 62 0.84 -12.80 9.40
CA LEU A 62 1.03 -12.45 7.99
C LEU A 62 2.51 -12.33 7.64
N GLY A 63 3.39 -12.25 8.63
CA GLY A 63 4.80 -11.95 8.45
C GLY A 63 5.03 -10.57 7.85
N LYS A 64 6.20 -10.41 7.21
CA LYS A 64 6.63 -9.13 6.63
C LYS A 64 6.52 -9.11 5.10
N PHE A 65 6.33 -7.92 4.55
CA PHE A 65 6.13 -7.65 3.12
C PHE A 65 7.28 -6.83 2.54
N HIS A 66 7.53 -7.02 1.25
CA HIS A 66 8.58 -6.30 0.54
C HIS A 66 8.07 -4.94 0.05
N ILE A 67 6.76 -4.83 -0.17
CA ILE A 67 6.10 -3.60 -0.56
C ILE A 67 4.84 -3.44 0.30
N VAL A 68 4.64 -2.23 0.81
CA VAL A 68 3.36 -1.79 1.37
C VAL A 68 2.79 -0.69 0.48
N ILE A 69 1.55 -0.84 0.05
CA ILE A 69 0.86 0.15 -0.80
C ILE A 69 -0.18 0.88 0.04
N ILE A 70 -0.19 2.22 -0.04
CA ILE A 70 -1.16 3.09 0.59
C ILE A 70 -1.97 3.79 -0.51
N ASP A 71 -3.14 3.24 -0.80
CA ASP A 71 -4.08 3.74 -1.82
C ASP A 71 -5.54 3.53 -1.34
N CYS A 72 -5.83 3.96 -0.11
CA CYS A 72 -7.11 3.70 0.54
C CYS A 72 -7.92 4.97 0.82
N LEU A 73 -9.25 4.80 0.80
CA LEU A 73 -10.21 5.78 1.30
C LEU A 73 -10.37 5.63 2.83
N ALA A 74 -9.29 5.87 3.56
CA ALA A 74 -9.21 5.83 5.03
C ALA A 74 -8.20 6.86 5.56
N ASN A 75 -7.87 6.80 6.85
CA ASN A 75 -6.78 7.61 7.40
C ASN A 75 -5.42 7.05 6.90
N ARG A 76 -4.95 7.57 5.75
CA ARG A 76 -3.74 7.11 5.06
C ARG A 76 -2.48 7.18 5.94
N ILE A 77 -2.35 8.21 6.78
CA ILE A 77 -1.23 8.35 7.72
C ILE A 77 -1.24 7.24 8.77
N ALA A 78 -2.41 6.94 9.35
CA ALA A 78 -2.54 5.86 10.31
C ALA A 78 -2.33 4.48 9.66
N CYS A 79 -2.86 4.27 8.45
CA CYS A 79 -2.62 3.06 7.66
C CYS A 79 -1.13 2.88 7.35
N ALA A 80 -0.42 3.94 6.97
CA ALA A 80 1.03 3.87 6.73
C ALA A 80 1.82 3.53 7.99
N LYS A 81 1.49 4.15 9.13
CA LYS A 81 2.09 3.80 10.43
C LYS A 81 1.89 2.32 10.76
N LYS A 82 0.67 1.80 10.56
CA LYS A 82 0.38 0.38 10.80
C LYS A 82 1.07 -0.52 9.78
N GLY A 83 1.11 -0.11 8.52
CA GLY A 83 1.80 -0.80 7.43
C GLY A 83 3.30 -0.96 7.66
N LEU A 84 3.95 0.02 8.31
CA LEU A 84 5.36 -0.07 8.70
C LEU A 84 5.64 -1.24 9.66
N GLU A 85 4.66 -1.65 10.48
CA GLU A 85 4.77 -2.85 11.31
C GLU A 85 4.77 -4.15 10.47
N PHE A 86 4.32 -4.11 9.23
CA PHE A 86 4.33 -5.23 8.29
C PHE A 86 5.44 -5.13 7.25
N LEU A 87 6.15 -4.01 7.18
CA LEU A 87 7.22 -3.82 6.22
C LEU A 87 8.50 -4.54 6.65
N ARG A 88 9.15 -5.22 5.71
CA ARG A 88 10.51 -5.73 5.89
C ARG A 88 11.49 -4.56 6.04
N GLU A 89 12.62 -4.81 6.70
CA GLU A 89 13.70 -3.82 6.79
C GLU A 89 14.22 -3.41 5.39
N ASP A 90 14.26 -4.37 4.47
CA ASP A 90 14.60 -4.21 3.05
C ASP A 90 13.38 -3.91 2.16
N GLY A 91 12.27 -3.39 2.71
CA GLY A 91 11.03 -3.11 1.97
C GLY A 91 10.78 -1.64 1.65
N CYS A 92 9.95 -1.39 0.64
CA CYS A 92 9.55 -0.04 0.22
C CYS A 92 8.06 0.23 0.45
N ILE A 93 7.70 1.50 0.51
CA ILE A 93 6.30 1.94 0.53
C ILE A 93 5.97 2.62 -0.80
N ILE A 94 4.84 2.27 -1.40
CA ILE A 94 4.24 3.00 -2.52
C ILE A 94 3.04 3.73 -1.96
N TRP A 95 3.00 5.04 -2.13
CA TRP A 95 1.91 5.88 -1.64
C TRP A 95 1.32 6.63 -2.82
N ASP A 96 0.04 6.39 -3.11
CA ASP A 96 -0.65 7.05 -4.23
C ASP A 96 -1.37 8.33 -3.80
N ASP A 97 -1.64 9.21 -4.77
CA ASP A 97 -2.26 10.52 -4.56
C ASP A 97 -1.58 11.38 -3.48
N THR A 98 -0.26 11.49 -3.59
CA THR A 98 0.54 12.34 -2.70
C THR A 98 0.54 13.81 -3.13
N ASN A 99 -0.24 14.20 -4.14
CA ASN A 99 -0.45 15.60 -4.57
C ASN A 99 -1.40 16.40 -3.66
N GLY A 100 -1.95 15.79 -2.62
CA GLY A 100 -2.85 16.42 -1.66
C GLY A 100 -2.18 17.37 -0.66
N PRO A 101 -2.99 18.11 0.13
CA PRO A 101 -2.50 19.05 1.16
C PRO A 101 -1.82 18.36 2.35
N ASP A 102 -1.99 17.04 2.50
CA ASP A 102 -1.35 16.21 3.50
C ASP A 102 0.11 15.87 3.17
N TRP A 103 0.59 16.23 1.97
CA TRP A 103 1.96 15.97 1.52
C TRP A 103 3.05 16.36 2.54
N PRO A 104 3.04 17.55 3.17
CA PRO A 104 4.06 17.89 4.17
C PRO A 104 4.08 16.93 5.37
N ALA A 105 2.91 16.46 5.81
CA ALA A 105 2.80 15.51 6.92
C ALA A 105 3.27 14.11 6.50
N ILE A 106 2.99 13.70 5.25
CA ILE A 106 3.52 12.45 4.68
C ILE A 106 5.04 12.50 4.61
N GLN A 107 5.63 13.59 4.10
CA GLN A 107 7.07 13.75 4.03
C GLN A 107 7.73 13.69 5.41
N GLN A 108 7.20 14.47 6.37
CA GLN A 108 7.72 14.49 7.72
C GLN A 108 7.66 13.10 8.37
N LEU A 109 6.52 12.40 8.25
CA LEU A 109 6.37 11.05 8.78
C LEU A 109 7.43 10.12 8.18
N MET A 110 7.58 10.10 6.86
CA MET A 110 8.49 9.16 6.21
C MET A 110 9.96 9.48 6.52
N GLU A 111 10.32 10.76 6.66
CA GLU A 111 11.63 11.19 7.11
C GLU A 111 11.93 10.76 8.56
N GLU A 112 10.96 10.90 9.48
CA GLU A 112 11.07 10.42 10.88
C GLU A 112 11.35 8.91 10.95
N TYR A 113 10.85 8.13 9.98
CA TYR A 113 11.12 6.69 9.85
C TYR A 113 12.33 6.35 8.97
N GLY A 114 13.13 7.36 8.59
CA GLY A 114 14.40 7.21 7.88
C GLY A 114 14.28 6.92 6.38
N PHE A 115 13.13 7.21 5.77
CA PHE A 115 12.93 7.01 4.33
C PHE A 115 13.35 8.23 3.52
N ARG A 116 13.88 7.95 2.33
CA ARG A 116 13.98 8.86 1.19
C ARG A 116 12.78 8.63 0.27
N SER A 117 12.55 9.55 -0.65
CA SER A 117 11.41 9.47 -1.57
C SER A 117 11.81 9.77 -3.01
N ILE A 118 11.15 9.10 -3.95
CA ILE A 118 11.11 9.47 -5.36
C ILE A 118 9.64 9.56 -5.79
N SER A 119 9.29 10.65 -6.49
CA SER A 119 7.91 10.90 -6.91
C SER A 119 7.78 10.83 -8.43
N PHE A 120 6.69 10.22 -8.87
CA PHE A 120 6.28 10.13 -10.26
C PHE A 120 4.98 10.93 -10.41
N SER A 121 4.97 11.90 -11.32
CA SER A 121 3.78 12.71 -11.64
C SER A 121 3.38 12.50 -13.09
N GLY A 122 2.08 12.46 -13.34
CA GLY A 122 1.54 12.23 -14.68
C GLY A 122 0.03 12.34 -14.72
N MET A 123 -0.57 11.94 -15.84
CA MET A 123 -2.03 11.85 -15.95
C MET A 123 -2.53 10.63 -15.18
N THR A 124 -3.55 10.81 -14.34
CA THR A 124 -4.19 9.71 -13.62
C THR A 124 -5.23 9.04 -14.52
N PRO A 125 -5.21 7.71 -14.68
CA PRO A 125 -6.29 7.00 -15.35
C PRO A 125 -7.63 7.34 -14.71
N GLN A 126 -8.66 7.61 -15.53
CA GLN A 126 -10.02 7.93 -15.07
C GLN A 126 -10.20 9.32 -14.42
N GLU A 127 -9.15 10.15 -14.35
CA GLU A 127 -9.25 11.54 -13.92
C GLU A 127 -8.79 12.54 -14.99
N VAL A 128 -9.24 13.79 -14.85
CA VAL A 128 -8.81 14.91 -15.72
C VAL A 128 -7.59 15.63 -15.13
N ALA A 129 -7.32 15.42 -13.84
CA ALA A 129 -6.19 16.03 -13.14
C ALA A 129 -4.92 15.16 -13.26
N GLY A 130 -3.77 15.80 -13.04
CA GLY A 130 -2.52 15.08 -12.84
C GLY A 130 -2.42 14.55 -11.41
N GLY A 131 -1.95 13.31 -11.27
CA GLY A 131 -1.69 12.66 -9.99
C GLY A 131 -0.20 12.61 -9.68
N ARG A 132 0.12 12.25 -8.43
CA ARG A 132 1.47 11.95 -7.99
C ARG A 132 1.48 10.71 -7.11
N THR A 133 2.26 9.72 -7.53
CA THR A 133 2.60 8.54 -6.73
C THR A 133 4.02 8.71 -6.20
N THR A 134 4.26 8.42 -4.93
CA THR A 134 5.59 8.50 -4.32
C THR A 134 6.02 7.13 -3.82
N VAL A 135 7.25 6.74 -4.16
CA VAL A 135 7.92 5.58 -3.60
C VAL A 135 8.85 6.04 -2.49
N PHE A 136 8.68 5.46 -1.30
CA PHE A 136 9.55 5.66 -0.15
C PHE A 136 10.46 4.46 0.03
N TYR A 137 11.76 4.72 0.13
CA TYR A 137 12.82 3.72 0.22
C TYR A 137 13.95 4.19 1.17
N ARG A 138 14.74 3.26 1.68
CA ARG A 138 15.96 3.44 2.46
C ARG A 138 17.17 2.97 1.63
N GLN A 139 18.36 3.24 2.16
CA GLN A 139 19.62 2.94 1.45
C GLN A 139 19.76 1.45 1.09
N ASP A 140 19.38 0.54 1.99
CA ASP A 140 19.55 -0.91 1.79
C ASP A 140 18.39 -1.56 1.01
N ASN A 141 17.42 -0.76 0.52
CA ASN A 141 16.19 -1.29 -0.07
C ASN A 141 15.74 -0.60 -1.35
N SER A 142 16.64 0.11 -2.04
CA SER A 142 16.32 0.77 -3.30
C SER A 142 16.04 -0.19 -4.47
N PHE A 143 15.95 -1.51 -4.26
CA PHE A 143 15.84 -2.52 -5.33
C PHE A 143 16.94 -2.40 -6.41
N GLY A 144 18.11 -1.87 -6.06
CA GLY A 144 19.21 -1.60 -6.99
C GLY A 144 19.08 -0.28 -7.77
N VAL A 145 18.18 0.60 -7.33
CA VAL A 145 18.02 1.98 -7.80
C VAL A 145 18.99 2.92 -7.10
#